data_AF-A0A0F9PVS3-F1
#
_entry.id   AF-A0A0F9PVS3-F1
#
_cell.length_a   1.000
_cell.length_b   1.000
_cell.length_c   1.000
_cell.angle_alpha   90.00
_cell.angle_beta   90.00
_cell.angle_gamma   90.00
#
_symmetry.space_group_name_H-M   'P 1'
#
loop_
_entity.id
_entity.type
_entity.pdbx_description
1 polymer ?
#
loop_
_entity_poly.entity_id
_entity_poly.type
_entity_poly.pdbx_seq_one_letter_code
_entity_poly.pdbx_strand_id
1 'polypeptide(L)' 'SEFNYTAMVLPPLKQARMGINRQLVYTGITRAKNTFELVADKKVLQLAMNKSVSRASGLYERLTF' A
#
# COMPACT_ATOMS: atom_id res chain seq x y z
N SER A 1 -6.59 -14.41 1.11
CA SER A 1 -5.47 -15.37 1.19
C SER A 1 -4.43 -14.87 2.17
N GLU A 2 -3.76 -15.75 2.89
CA GLU A 2 -2.63 -15.43 3.79
C GLU A 2 -1.58 -16.51 3.63
N PHE A 3 -0.31 -16.16 3.80
CA PHE A 3 0.82 -17.02 3.53
C PHE A 3 1.80 -17.01 4.70
N ASN A 4 2.48 -18.15 4.93
CA ASN A 4 3.47 -18.26 6.00
C ASN A 4 4.59 -17.21 5.85
N TYR A 5 5.08 -17.08 4.63
CA TYR A 5 6.08 -16.11 4.19
C TYR A 5 5.52 -15.29 3.03
N THR A 6 5.69 -13.97 3.05
CA THR A 6 5.32 -13.09 1.93
C THR A 6 6.46 -12.14 1.61
N ALA A 7 6.86 -12.08 0.34
CA ALA A 7 7.76 -11.04 -0.16
C ALA A 7 6.96 -10.00 -0.96
N MET A 8 7.16 -8.71 -0.66
CA MET A 8 6.60 -7.60 -1.41
C MET A 8 7.73 -6.86 -2.12
N VAL A 9 7.58 -6.70 -3.44
CA VAL A 9 8.52 -5.96 -4.27
C VAL A 9 7.86 -4.65 -4.71
N LEU A 10 8.43 -3.51 -4.33
CA LEU A 10 7.96 -2.21 -4.81
C LEU A 10 8.73 -1.80 -6.06
N PRO A 11 8.07 -1.22 -7.07
CA PRO A 11 8.73 -0.82 -8.29
C PRO A 11 9.70 0.35 -8.04
N PRO A 12 10.69 0.56 -8.93
CA PRO A 12 11.62 1.69 -8.83
C PRO A 12 10.91 3.06 -8.86
N LEU A 13 11.53 4.09 -8.28
CA LEU A 13 10.93 5.42 -8.07
C LEU A 13 10.32 6.05 -9.33
N LYS A 14 10.91 5.84 -10.52
CA LYS A 14 10.37 6.38 -11.79
C LYS A 14 8.98 5.81 -12.14
N GLN A 15 8.69 4.58 -11.71
CA GLN A 15 7.43 3.87 -11.97
C GLN A 15 6.46 3.92 -10.78
N ALA A 16 6.96 4.23 -9.58
CA ALA A 16 6.20 4.29 -8.32
C ALA A 16 5.06 5.34 -8.27
N ARG A 17 5.00 6.29 -9.22
CA ARG A 17 4.00 7.37 -9.22
C ARG A 17 2.56 6.86 -9.38
N MET A 18 2.36 5.72 -10.04
CA MET A 18 1.04 5.13 -10.25
C MET A 18 0.80 3.98 -9.26
N GLY A 19 -0.29 4.05 -8.49
CA GLY A 19 -0.79 2.92 -7.69
C GLY A 19 -0.17 2.71 -6.30
N ILE A 20 1.06 3.15 -6.02
CA ILE A 20 1.64 2.98 -4.68
C ILE A 20 0.98 3.94 -3.68
N ASN A 21 0.50 3.40 -2.57
CA ASN A 21 -0.09 4.14 -1.44
C ASN A 21 0.04 3.33 -0.14
N ARG A 22 -0.32 3.96 0.99
CA ARG A 22 -0.20 3.32 2.31
C ARG A 22 -1.04 2.06 2.45
N GLN A 23 -2.23 2.03 1.86
CA GLN A 23 -3.14 0.88 1.94
C GLN A 23 -2.61 -0.33 1.16
N LEU A 24 -1.94 -0.10 0.03
CA LEU A 24 -1.27 -1.15 -0.74
C LEU A 24 -0.21 -1.86 0.12
N VAL A 25 0.69 -1.08 0.75
CA VAL A 25 1.77 -1.62 1.60
C VAL A 25 1.18 -2.32 2.83
N TYR A 26 0.23 -1.68 3.51
CA TYR A 26 -0.44 -2.28 4.68
C TYR A 26 -1.07 -3.63 4.33
N THR A 27 -1.78 -3.70 3.21
CA THR A 27 -2.42 -4.94 2.74
C THR A 27 -1.37 -6.00 2.40
N GLY A 28 -0.22 -5.63 1.84
CA GLY A 28 0.88 -6.56 1.60
C GLY A 28 1.43 -7.17 2.89
N ILE A 29 1.63 -6.34 3.92
CA ILE A 29 2.14 -6.77 5.22
C ILE A 29 1.17 -7.76 5.88
N THR A 30 -0.14 -7.47 5.88
CA THR A 30 -1.14 -8.33 6.53
C THR A 30 -1.40 -9.66 5.80
N ARG A 31 -0.74 -9.91 4.65
CA ARG A 31 -0.77 -11.22 3.99
C ARG A 31 0.26 -12.21 4.56
N ALA A 32 1.27 -11.74 5.29
CA ALA A 32 2.26 -12.57 5.96
C ALA A 32 1.79 -13.01 7.34
N LYS A 33 1.87 -14.31 7.64
CA LYS A 33 1.58 -14.86 8.98
C LYS A 33 2.79 -14.78 9.91
N ASN A 34 3.96 -15.20 9.41
CA ASN A 34 5.16 -15.35 10.24
C ASN A 34 6.34 -14.51 9.74
N THR A 35 6.51 -14.35 8.43
CA THR A 35 7.66 -13.64 7.87
C THR A 35 7.26 -12.77 6.69
N PHE A 36 7.72 -11.51 6.72
CA PHE A 36 7.52 -10.54 5.65
C PHE A 36 8.87 -10.00 5.19
N GLU A 37 9.09 -10.02 3.88
CA GLU A 37 10.28 -9.42 3.26
C GLU A 37 9.86 -8.29 2.32
N LEU A 38 10.56 -7.17 2.40
CA LEU A 38 10.30 -5.99 1.58
C LEU A 38 11.52 -5.65 0.73
N VAL A 39 11.36 -5.78 -0.58
CA VAL A 39 12.37 -5.34 -1.56
C VAL A 39 11.91 -4.01 -2.15
N ALA A 40 12.49 -2.91 -1.66
CA ALA A 40 12.12 -1.57 -2.08
C ALA A 40 13.25 -0.56 -1.85
N ASP A 41 13.26 0.50 -2.66
CA ASP A 41 13.98 1.73 -2.30
C ASP A 41 13.24 2.42 -1.14
N LYS A 42 13.98 2.84 -0.11
CA LYS A 42 13.46 3.57 1.04
C LYS A 42 12.61 4.79 0.64
N LYS A 43 13.00 5.50 -0.43
CA LYS A 43 12.26 6.67 -0.94
C LYS A 43 10.88 6.27 -1.47
N VAL A 44 10.78 5.10 -2.10
CA VAL A 44 9.51 4.57 -2.62
C VAL A 44 8.58 4.18 -1.48
N LEU A 45 9.11 3.56 -0.42
CA LEU A 45 8.33 3.25 0.77
C LEU A 45 7.82 4.52 1.46
N GLN A 46 8.68 5.54 1.62
CA GLN A 46 8.28 6.84 2.18
C GLN A 46 7.19 7.52 1.35
N LEU A 47 7.32 7.50 0.02
CA LEU A 47 6.29 8.00 -0.90
C LEU A 47 4.95 7.27 -0.68
N ALA A 48 4.99 5.95 -0.50
CA ALA A 48 3.79 5.14 -0.22
C ALA A 48 3.10 5.59 1.07
N MET A 49 3.87 5.72 2.15
CA MET A 49 3.34 6.04 3.49
C MET A 49 2.67 7.42 3.56
N ASN A 50 3.20 8.38 2.78
CA ASN A 50 2.68 9.74 2.71
C ASN A 50 1.46 9.88 1.81
N LYS A 51 1.15 8.90 0.96
CA LYS A 51 0.00 8.94 0.06
C LYS A 51 -1.20 8.24 0.68
N SER A 52 -2.16 9.01 1.18
CA SER A 52 -3.49 8.51 1.50
C SER A 52 -4.31 8.30 0.22
N VAL A 53 -5.20 7.30 0.25
CA VAL A 53 -6.13 7.05 -0.86
C VAL A 53 -7.34 7.95 -0.69
N SER A 54 -7.61 8.81 -1.67
CA SER A 54 -8.90 9.50 -1.79
C SER A 54 -9.89 8.58 -2.50
N ARG A 55 -11.12 8.49 -1.98
CA ARG A 55 -12.22 7.73 -2.59
C ARG A 55 -13.29 8.71 -3.07
N ALA A 56 -13.49 8.79 -4.39
CA ALA A 56 -14.56 9.56 -5.00
C ALA A 56 -15.83 8.70 -5.11
N SER A 57 -16.51 8.43 -3.99
CA SER A 57 -17.75 7.63 -3.99
C SER A 57 -19.02 8.45 -3.74
N GLY A 58 -18.92 9.70 -3.29
CA GLY A 58 -20.09 10.52 -2.92
C GLY A 58 -20.85 9.99 -1.69
N LEU A 59 -20.37 8.91 -1.06
CA LEU A 59 -21.08 8.23 0.03
C LEU A 59 -20.98 8.99 1.34
N TYR A 60 -19.83 9.63 1.58
CA TYR A 60 -19.63 10.44 2.77
C TYR A 60 -20.63 11.61 2.81
N GLU A 61 -20.78 12.29 1.68
CA GLU A 61 -21.72 13.39 1.50
C GLU A 61 -23.16 12.92 1.73
N ARG A 62 -23.54 11.73 1.24
CA ARG A 62 -24.89 11.17 1.40
C ARG A 62 -25.26 10.77 2.83
N LEU A 63 -24.30 10.48 3.69
CA LEU A 63 -24.53 10.00 5.06
C LEU A 63 -24.40 11.09 6.13
N THR A 64 -24.06 12.33 5.74
CA THR A 64 -23.82 13.44 6.66
C THR A 64 -24.96 14.49 6.62
N PHE A 65 -25.99 14.27 5.80
CA PHE A 65 -27.27 15.01 5.79
C PHE A 65 -28.38 14.16 6.41
#